data_AF-A0A365N0I5-F1
#
_entry.id   AF-A0A365N0I5-F1
#
_cell.length_a   1.000
_cell.length_b   1.000
_cell.length_c   1.000
_cell.angle_alpha   90.00
_cell.angle_beta   90.00
_cell.angle_gamma   90.00
#
_symmetry.space_group_name_H-M   'P 1'
#
loop_
_entity.id
_entity.type
_entity.pdbx_description
1 polymer ?
#
loop_
_entity_poly.entity_id
_entity_poly.type
_entity_poly.pdbx_seq_one_letter_code
_entity_poly.pdbx_strand_id
1 'polypeptide(L)'
;MNQLNIDWQRVASTWQTASPASRVIVTLSTLSLTALLISIIYELYFSPLSKFPGPKLCAISRIPHLIATASGRQLPWLINLHNKYGGVVRIAPDALTFTDERAWADICGASKAAKDGMAKDPRLAALVGGDLVNPDPAKPRSQQTHSVMRKAMVPALKRENVKKLEGMINGHIEEYLSALQQASERKEAVDMRDMNSFLICNLIADLFLGESLHLFTDKEFVPWVHSFDRFARGVTILAVLNRFPFLHKFLLFAVHRWGSGERDSFMAPIFARFDRRVALTSARHDMLQMVLDGDSEGTGRQGTMPLDLLREFAPFLMLGGCEAMPTVLTGFVYFVFRKESADIKKKLLEEVRGAFSSDSDITMDKISQSQKDLPYLEACLQESIRCYSPAATGTDRVVPSSGAQIAGRFVPGNTVVMMLHQVTYSVRQNFSRAAEYVPERWLPEEKGRPQDCIDDVRGSVRPFSVGPQSCFGQE
;
A
#
# COMPACT_ATOMS: atom_id res chain seq x y z
N MET A 1 -37.21 8.11 -41.12
CA MET A 1 -37.59 7.89 -39.70
C MET A 1 -38.78 6.96 -39.69
N ASN A 2 -38.58 5.68 -39.36
CA ASN A 2 -39.68 4.74 -39.21
C ASN A 2 -40.43 5.07 -37.92
N GLN A 3 -41.65 5.57 -38.03
CA GLN A 3 -42.54 5.72 -36.88
C GLN A 3 -42.88 4.31 -36.38
N LEU A 4 -42.43 3.99 -35.16
CA LEU A 4 -42.93 2.84 -34.43
C LEU A 4 -44.41 3.08 -34.14
N ASN A 5 -45.29 2.50 -34.96
CA ASN A 5 -46.73 2.62 -34.80
C ASN A 5 -47.16 1.62 -33.71
N ILE A 6 -47.18 2.06 -32.45
CA ILE A 6 -47.58 1.24 -31.31
C ILE A 6 -49.12 1.18 -31.28
N ASP A 7 -49.68 -0.01 -31.45
CA ASP A 7 -51.12 -0.26 -31.30
C ASP A 7 -51.50 -0.29 -29.80
N TRP A 8 -51.86 0.88 -29.29
CA TRP A 8 -52.26 1.06 -27.89
C TRP A 8 -53.54 0.31 -27.51
N GLN A 9 -54.44 0.05 -28.46
CA GLN A 9 -55.65 -0.73 -28.19
C GLN A 9 -55.30 -2.19 -27.89
N ARG A 10 -54.37 -2.76 -28.67
CA ARG A 10 -53.84 -4.10 -28.44
C ARG A 10 -53.05 -4.21 -27.12
N VAL A 11 -52.27 -3.20 -26.76
CA VAL A 11 -51.56 -3.17 -25.46
C VAL A 11 -52.55 -3.13 -24.29
N ALA A 12 -53.57 -2.27 -24.37
CA ALA A 12 -54.59 -2.16 -23.33
C ALA A 12 -55.41 -3.45 -23.17
N SER A 13 -55.81 -4.08 -24.27
CA SER A 13 -56.54 -5.35 -24.22
C SER A 13 -55.69 -6.49 -23.66
N THR A 14 -54.41 -6.58 -24.07
CA THR A 14 -53.46 -7.56 -23.53
C THR A 14 -53.25 -7.38 -22.03
N TRP A 15 -53.15 -6.13 -21.55
CA TRP A 15 -53.04 -5.81 -20.12
C TRP A 15 -54.29 -6.20 -19.32
N GLN A 16 -55.48 -5.96 -19.87
CA GLN A 16 -56.74 -6.31 -19.23
C GLN A 16 -56.90 -7.83 -19.10
N THR A 17 -56.46 -8.59 -20.11
CA THR A 17 -56.49 -10.07 -20.12
C THR A 17 -55.35 -10.73 -19.36
N ALA A 18 -54.31 -9.99 -18.97
CA ALA A 18 -53.16 -10.53 -18.26
C ALA A 18 -53.52 -10.98 -16.83
N SER A 19 -52.93 -12.08 -16.38
CA SER A 19 -53.11 -12.55 -15.01
C SER A 19 -52.63 -11.50 -13.98
N PRO A 20 -53.21 -11.46 -12.77
CA PRO A 20 -52.75 -10.54 -11.72
C PRO A 20 -51.24 -10.60 -11.47
N ALA A 21 -50.65 -11.81 -11.47
CA ALA A 21 -49.21 -12.00 -11.34
C ALA A 21 -48.41 -11.34 -12.48
N SER A 22 -48.85 -11.50 -13.72
CA SER A 22 -48.20 -10.89 -14.89
C SER A 22 -48.23 -9.36 -14.82
N ARG A 23 -49.37 -8.78 -14.39
CA ARG A 23 -49.51 -7.33 -14.19
C ARG A 23 -48.58 -6.81 -13.09
N VAL A 24 -48.44 -7.55 -11.99
CA VAL A 24 -47.49 -7.19 -10.91
C VAL A 24 -46.05 -7.22 -11.42
N ILE A 25 -45.65 -8.27 -12.13
CA ILE A 25 -44.28 -8.40 -12.67
C ILE A 25 -43.95 -7.27 -13.64
N VAL A 26 -44.85 -6.96 -14.59
CA VAL A 26 -44.63 -5.88 -15.57
C VAL A 26 -44.59 -4.52 -14.89
N THR A 27 -45.49 -4.25 -13.93
CA THR A 27 -45.46 -3.00 -13.15
C THR A 27 -44.14 -2.85 -12.39
N LEU A 28 -43.71 -3.88 -11.65
CA LEU A 28 -42.45 -3.87 -10.90
C LEU A 28 -41.23 -3.72 -11.82
N SER A 29 -41.22 -4.37 -12.97
CA SER A 29 -40.15 -4.26 -13.95
C SER A 29 -40.08 -2.86 -14.55
N THR A 30 -41.23 -2.27 -14.87
CA THR A 30 -41.32 -0.90 -15.43
C THR A 30 -40.88 0.14 -14.40
N LEU A 31 -41.33 0.02 -13.15
CA LEU A 31 -40.90 0.89 -12.05
C LEU A 31 -39.39 0.77 -11.79
N SER A 32 -38.85 -0.44 -11.78
CA SER A 32 -37.42 -0.69 -11.59
C SER A 32 -36.57 -0.09 -12.72
N LEU A 33 -37.01 -0.25 -13.97
CA LEU A 33 -36.33 0.34 -15.13
C LEU A 33 -36.39 1.87 -15.10
N THR A 34 -37.54 2.44 -14.75
CA THR A 34 -37.71 3.89 -14.64
C THR A 34 -36.83 4.46 -13.53
N ALA A 35 -36.80 3.82 -12.35
CA ALA A 35 -35.93 4.20 -11.25
C ALA A 35 -34.45 4.13 -11.65
N LEU A 36 -34.04 3.05 -12.34
CA LEU A 36 -32.67 2.90 -12.85
C LEU A 36 -32.28 4.01 -13.82
N LEU A 37 -33.16 4.36 -14.77
CA LEU A 37 -32.93 5.44 -15.73
C LEU A 37 -32.81 6.81 -15.02
N ILE A 38 -33.68 7.09 -14.05
CA ILE A 38 -33.59 8.31 -13.24
C ILE A 38 -32.27 8.35 -12.48
N SER A 39 -31.85 7.25 -11.85
CA SER A 39 -30.56 7.16 -11.16
C SER A 39 -29.38 7.39 -12.10
N ILE A 40 -29.40 6.83 -13.31
CA ILE A 40 -28.35 7.04 -14.33
C ILE A 40 -28.26 8.51 -14.72
N ILE A 41 -29.39 9.16 -15.00
CA ILE A 41 -29.43 10.58 -15.37
C ILE A 41 -28.95 11.44 -14.21
N TYR A 42 -29.41 11.14 -12.99
CA TYR A 42 -28.96 11.82 -11.78
C TYR A 42 -27.44 11.72 -11.62
N GLU A 43 -26.88 10.51 -11.69
CA GLU A 43 -25.44 10.29 -11.50
C GLU A 43 -24.56 10.97 -12.54
N LEU A 44 -25.04 11.09 -13.78
CA LEU A 44 -24.28 11.73 -14.86
C LEU A 44 -24.30 13.26 -14.80
N TYR A 45 -25.43 13.86 -14.43
CA TYR A 45 -25.64 15.30 -14.61
C TYR A 45 -25.87 16.06 -13.30
N PHE A 46 -26.57 15.45 -12.34
CA PHE A 46 -27.07 16.14 -11.15
C PHE A 46 -26.34 15.74 -9.86
N SER A 47 -25.56 14.66 -9.88
CA SER A 47 -24.84 14.25 -8.68
C SER A 47 -23.79 15.31 -8.29
N PRO A 48 -23.48 15.45 -7.00
CA PRO A 48 -22.44 16.36 -6.53
C PRO A 48 -21.05 16.09 -7.15
N LEU A 49 -20.84 14.89 -7.69
CA LEU A 49 -19.61 14.48 -8.35
C LEU A 49 -19.65 14.64 -9.89
N SER A 50 -20.75 15.11 -10.49
CA SER A 50 -20.87 15.29 -11.96
C SER A 50 -19.84 16.28 -12.53
N LYS A 51 -19.36 17.22 -11.71
CA LYS A 51 -18.31 18.19 -12.05
C LYS A 51 -16.90 17.59 -12.16
N PHE A 52 -16.66 16.38 -11.66
CA PHE A 52 -15.36 15.73 -11.73
C PHE A 52 -15.24 14.89 -13.00
N PRO A 53 -14.12 14.99 -13.75
CA PRO A 53 -13.97 14.29 -15.02
C PRO A 53 -13.77 12.78 -14.79
N GLY A 54 -14.19 11.97 -15.75
CA GLY A 54 -14.00 10.52 -15.72
C GLY A 54 -14.87 9.80 -16.76
N PRO A 55 -14.71 8.48 -16.93
CA PRO A 55 -15.55 7.70 -17.82
C PRO A 55 -17.03 7.75 -17.38
N LYS A 56 -17.96 7.94 -18.31
CA LYS A 56 -19.41 7.95 -18.01
C LYS A 56 -19.89 6.66 -17.34
N LEU A 57 -19.32 5.51 -17.70
CA LEU A 57 -19.62 4.22 -17.06
C LEU A 57 -19.20 4.20 -15.58
N CYS A 58 -18.08 4.85 -15.24
CA CYS A 58 -17.63 5.00 -13.85
C CYS A 58 -18.52 5.94 -13.05
N ALA A 59 -19.10 6.96 -13.69
CA ALA A 59 -20.05 7.86 -13.03
C ALA A 59 -21.33 7.12 -12.58
N ILE A 60 -21.77 6.09 -13.30
CA ILE A 60 -23.02 5.35 -13.00
C ILE A 60 -22.79 4.01 -12.31
N SER A 61 -21.57 3.45 -12.36
CA SER A 61 -21.28 2.13 -11.83
C SER A 61 -19.82 1.98 -11.40
N ARG A 62 -19.62 1.25 -10.30
CA ARG A 62 -18.29 0.87 -9.80
C ARG A 62 -17.71 -0.34 -10.55
N ILE A 63 -18.52 -1.06 -11.32
CA ILE A 63 -18.14 -2.33 -11.97
C ILE A 63 -16.86 -2.21 -12.82
N PRO A 64 -16.65 -1.18 -13.66
CA PRO A 64 -15.42 -1.07 -14.46
C PRO A 64 -14.16 -1.05 -13.58
N HIS A 65 -14.21 -0.32 -12.47
CA HIS A 65 -13.12 -0.26 -11.51
C HIS A 65 -12.90 -1.61 -10.83
N LEU A 66 -13.97 -2.30 -10.40
CA LEU A 66 -13.87 -3.62 -9.79
C LEU A 66 -13.31 -4.68 -10.74
N ILE A 67 -13.69 -4.66 -12.02
CA ILE A 67 -13.14 -5.54 -13.04
C ILE A 67 -11.64 -5.27 -13.22
N ALA A 68 -11.24 -3.99 -13.30
CA ALA A 68 -9.82 -3.63 -13.39
C ALA A 68 -9.03 -4.13 -12.18
N THR A 69 -9.57 -4.01 -10.96
CA THR A 69 -8.94 -4.55 -9.74
C THR A 69 -8.88 -6.08 -9.73
N ALA A 70 -10.01 -6.75 -9.98
CA ALA A 70 -10.08 -8.22 -9.97
C ALA A 70 -9.22 -8.88 -11.06
N SER A 71 -8.99 -8.19 -12.19
CA SER A 71 -8.12 -8.66 -13.28
C SER A 71 -6.64 -8.30 -13.09
N GLY A 72 -6.26 -7.63 -12.00
CA GLY A 72 -4.89 -7.17 -11.76
C GLY A 72 -4.45 -6.00 -12.67
N ARG A 73 -5.38 -5.32 -13.34
CA ARG A 73 -5.12 -4.23 -14.30
C ARG A 73 -5.47 -2.84 -13.76
N GLN A 74 -5.74 -2.71 -12.46
CA GLN A 74 -6.14 -1.44 -11.83
C GLN A 74 -5.12 -0.31 -12.09
N LEU A 75 -3.83 -0.58 -11.87
CA LEU A 75 -2.78 0.45 -12.01
C LEU A 75 -2.67 0.98 -13.44
N PRO A 76 -2.44 0.17 -14.49
CA PRO A 76 -2.38 0.69 -15.86
C PRO A 76 -3.70 1.33 -16.31
N TRP A 77 -4.85 0.82 -15.85
CA TRP A 77 -6.15 1.43 -16.12
C TRP A 77 -6.25 2.84 -15.52
N LEU A 78 -5.91 3.02 -14.24
CA LEU A 78 -5.92 4.32 -13.57
C LEU A 78 -4.88 5.30 -14.14
N ILE A 79 -3.67 4.82 -14.47
CA ILE A 79 -2.64 5.64 -15.12
C ILE A 79 -3.17 6.18 -16.46
N ASN A 80 -3.82 5.33 -17.27
CA ASN A 80 -4.43 5.77 -18.53
C ASN A 80 -5.53 6.82 -18.29
N LEU A 81 -6.39 6.61 -17.29
CA LEU A 81 -7.44 7.56 -16.95
C LEU A 81 -6.87 8.91 -16.51
N HIS A 82 -5.88 8.94 -15.61
CA HIS A 82 -5.27 10.18 -15.16
C HIS A 82 -4.50 10.89 -16.29
N ASN A 83 -3.79 10.15 -17.15
CA ASN A 83 -3.17 10.73 -18.35
C ASN A 83 -4.21 11.36 -19.29
N LYS A 84 -5.45 10.85 -19.32
CA LYS A 84 -6.54 11.39 -20.17
C LYS A 84 -7.34 12.52 -19.53
N TYR A 85 -7.68 12.41 -18.25
CA TYR A 85 -8.65 13.27 -17.56
C TYR A 85 -7.99 14.26 -16.58
N GLY A 86 -6.70 14.10 -16.27
CA GLY A 86 -5.92 14.99 -15.42
C GLY A 86 -5.76 14.51 -13.96
N GLY A 87 -5.45 15.45 -13.07
CA GLY A 87 -5.04 15.15 -11.69
C GLY A 87 -6.11 14.63 -10.73
N VAL A 88 -7.39 14.66 -11.14
CA VAL A 88 -8.51 14.10 -10.38
C VAL A 88 -9.44 13.35 -11.33
N VAL A 89 -9.86 12.13 -10.96
CA VAL A 89 -10.71 11.30 -11.81
C VAL A 89 -11.82 10.63 -11.00
N ARG A 90 -13.05 10.69 -11.49
CA ARG A 90 -14.19 9.93 -10.97
C ARG A 90 -14.16 8.49 -11.47
N ILE A 91 -13.95 7.54 -10.56
CA ILE A 91 -13.78 6.11 -10.86
C ILE A 91 -14.97 5.24 -10.44
N ALA A 92 -15.89 5.81 -9.66
CA ALA A 92 -17.17 5.21 -9.27
C ALA A 92 -18.22 6.33 -9.02
N PRO A 93 -19.50 6.00 -8.82
CA PRO A 93 -20.53 6.99 -8.51
C PRO A 93 -20.18 7.87 -7.31
N ASP A 94 -19.47 7.29 -6.34
CA ASP A 94 -19.11 7.85 -5.04
C ASP A 94 -17.60 7.92 -4.79
N ALA A 95 -16.75 7.72 -5.82
CA ALA A 95 -15.29 7.63 -5.61
C ALA A 95 -14.45 8.45 -6.61
N LEU A 96 -13.43 9.12 -6.06
CA LEU A 96 -12.44 9.92 -6.79
C LEU A 96 -11.02 9.41 -6.51
N THR A 97 -10.17 9.44 -7.53
CA THR A 97 -8.72 9.26 -7.39
C THR A 97 -8.01 10.57 -7.69
N PHE A 98 -6.91 10.83 -6.98
CA PHE A 98 -6.09 12.02 -7.12
C PHE A 98 -4.64 11.63 -7.44
N THR A 99 -3.94 12.53 -8.14
CA THR A 99 -2.48 12.45 -8.37
C THR A 99 -1.75 13.77 -8.10
N ASP A 100 -2.49 14.82 -7.71
CA ASP A 100 -1.91 16.11 -7.33
C ASP A 100 -1.16 15.99 -6.00
N GLU A 101 0.08 16.48 -5.91
CA GLU A 101 0.89 16.32 -4.70
C GLU A 101 0.27 16.95 -3.45
N ARG A 102 -0.55 18.00 -3.61
CA ARG A 102 -1.22 18.69 -2.48
C ARG A 102 -2.24 17.77 -1.81
N ALA A 103 -2.81 16.83 -2.56
CA ALA A 103 -3.79 15.89 -2.05
C ALA A 103 -3.19 14.97 -0.97
N TRP A 104 -1.87 14.76 -0.92
CA TRP A 104 -1.21 14.04 0.17
C TRP A 104 -1.50 14.68 1.52
N ALA A 105 -1.25 16.00 1.63
CA ALA A 105 -1.47 16.74 2.87
C ALA A 105 -2.96 16.86 3.22
N ASP A 106 -3.81 17.03 2.20
CA ASP A 106 -5.25 17.22 2.39
C ASP A 106 -5.97 15.92 2.82
N ILE A 107 -5.58 14.77 2.26
CA ILE A 107 -6.23 13.46 2.50
C ILE A 107 -5.56 12.70 3.66
N CYS A 108 -4.24 12.63 3.68
CA CYS A 108 -3.49 11.79 4.63
C CYS A 108 -2.77 12.59 5.72
N GLY A 109 -2.54 13.88 5.50
CA GLY A 109 -1.68 14.72 6.33
C GLY A 109 -2.32 15.24 7.61
N ALA A 110 -1.89 16.43 8.02
CA ALA A 110 -2.34 17.10 9.24
C ALA A 110 -3.27 18.29 8.96
N SER A 111 -3.84 18.36 7.75
CA SER A 111 -4.82 19.39 7.36
C SER A 111 -6.03 19.34 8.31
N LYS A 112 -6.78 20.45 8.38
CA LYS A 112 -8.02 20.48 9.16
C LYS A 112 -8.98 19.38 8.69
N ALA A 113 -9.14 19.20 7.37
CA ALA A 113 -9.97 18.13 6.82
C ALA A 113 -9.48 16.72 7.20
N ALA A 114 -8.16 16.48 7.21
CA ALA A 114 -7.59 15.21 7.62
C ALA A 114 -7.82 14.93 9.11
N LYS A 115 -7.72 15.97 9.96
CA LYS A 115 -7.99 15.91 11.40
C LYS A 115 -9.50 15.80 11.72
N ASP A 116 -10.35 16.38 10.89
CA ASP A 116 -11.81 16.43 11.05
C ASP A 116 -12.51 15.14 10.55
N GLY A 117 -11.77 14.06 10.24
CA GLY A 117 -12.34 12.72 10.04
C GLY A 117 -12.20 12.10 8.66
N MET A 118 -11.12 12.40 7.91
CA MET A 118 -10.71 11.57 6.75
C MET A 118 -10.27 10.19 7.24
N ALA A 119 -11.24 9.34 7.54
CA ALA A 119 -11.00 8.00 8.04
C ALA A 119 -10.98 7.00 6.89
N LYS A 120 -10.21 5.93 7.07
CA LYS A 120 -10.26 4.75 6.21
C LYS A 120 -11.60 4.03 6.39
N ASP A 121 -12.10 3.40 5.34
CA ASP A 121 -13.31 2.57 5.42
C ASP A 121 -13.04 1.33 6.31
N PRO A 122 -13.75 1.15 7.43
CA PRO A 122 -13.50 0.03 8.35
C PRO A 122 -13.97 -1.31 7.79
N ARG A 123 -14.79 -1.35 6.73
CA ARG A 123 -15.42 -2.59 6.23
C ARG A 123 -14.42 -3.64 5.80
N LEU A 124 -13.32 -3.26 5.15
CA LEU A 124 -12.29 -4.23 4.76
C LEU A 124 -11.52 -4.69 5.99
N ALA A 125 -11.15 -3.76 6.86
CA ALA A 125 -10.42 -4.08 8.08
C ALA A 125 -11.18 -5.09 8.95
N ALA A 126 -12.50 -4.96 9.08
CA ALA A 126 -13.35 -5.93 9.78
C ALA A 126 -13.21 -7.38 9.27
N LEU A 127 -12.74 -7.59 8.03
CA LEU A 127 -12.48 -8.91 7.45
C LEU A 127 -11.04 -9.40 7.65
N VAL A 128 -10.08 -8.51 7.94
CA VAL A 128 -8.63 -8.79 7.82
C VAL A 128 -7.80 -8.42 9.07
N GLY A 129 -8.45 -8.26 10.23
CA GLY A 129 -7.77 -8.00 11.52
C GLY A 129 -8.37 -6.86 12.35
N GLY A 130 -9.45 -6.25 11.88
CA GLY A 130 -10.24 -5.26 12.60
C GLY A 130 -9.46 -4.00 12.96
N ASP A 131 -9.65 -3.58 14.21
CA ASP A 131 -9.13 -2.35 14.77
C ASP A 131 -7.58 -2.28 14.80
N LEU A 132 -6.88 -3.42 14.72
CA LEU A 132 -5.40 -3.49 14.62
C LEU A 132 -4.90 -3.01 13.24
N VAL A 133 -5.66 -3.30 12.19
CA VAL A 133 -5.32 -2.95 10.79
C VAL A 133 -5.72 -1.52 10.51
N ASN A 134 -6.95 -1.19 10.91
CA ASN A 134 -7.54 0.11 10.67
C ASN A 134 -8.49 0.46 11.81
N PRO A 135 -8.15 1.49 12.60
CA PRO A 135 -9.04 2.02 13.61
C PRO A 135 -10.39 2.42 13.04
N ASP A 136 -11.47 1.95 13.65
CA ASP A 136 -12.80 2.41 13.32
C ASP A 136 -13.00 3.82 13.92
N PRO A 137 -13.17 4.87 13.10
CA PRO A 137 -13.35 6.23 13.59
C PRO A 137 -14.61 6.39 14.43
N ALA A 138 -15.62 5.53 14.27
CA ALA A 138 -16.84 5.54 15.08
C ALA A 138 -16.62 4.98 16.49
N LYS A 139 -15.46 4.37 16.76
CA LYS A 139 -15.11 3.77 18.05
C LYS A 139 -13.96 4.56 18.71
N PRO A 140 -14.21 5.34 19.78
CA PRO A 140 -13.16 6.09 20.46
C PRO A 140 -11.96 5.25 20.93
N ARG A 141 -12.21 4.01 21.38
CA ARG A 141 -11.14 3.06 21.80
C ARG A 141 -10.22 2.67 20.64
N SER A 142 -10.75 2.57 19.43
CA SER A 142 -10.02 2.17 18.23
C SER A 142 -8.98 3.23 17.83
N GLN A 143 -9.35 4.52 17.89
CA GLN A 143 -8.42 5.62 17.62
C GLN A 143 -7.27 5.67 18.63
N GLN A 144 -7.52 5.28 19.89
CA GLN A 144 -6.49 5.20 20.92
C GLN A 144 -5.50 4.06 20.64
N THR A 145 -5.97 2.90 20.16
CA THR A 145 -5.11 1.72 19.87
C THR A 145 -3.98 2.05 18.91
N HIS A 146 -4.26 2.68 17.76
CA HIS A 146 -3.19 3.04 16.81
C HIS A 146 -2.20 4.06 17.39
N SER A 147 -2.67 5.05 18.15
CA SER A 147 -1.76 6.01 18.79
C SER A 147 -0.86 5.33 19.83
N VAL A 148 -1.38 4.36 20.58
CA VAL A 148 -0.59 3.57 21.54
C VAL A 148 0.46 2.74 20.81
N MET A 149 0.05 2.00 19.77
CA MET A 149 0.96 1.18 18.98
C MET A 149 2.10 2.01 18.38
N ARG A 150 1.76 3.11 17.71
CA ARG A 150 2.75 3.99 17.09
C ARG A 150 3.73 4.58 18.12
N LYS A 151 3.25 5.03 19.28
CA LYS A 151 4.10 5.62 20.33
C LYS A 151 5.08 4.62 20.92
N ALA A 152 4.70 3.35 21.02
CA ALA A 152 5.59 2.28 21.48
C ALA A 152 6.65 1.91 20.44
N MET A 153 6.28 1.85 19.15
CA MET A 153 7.17 1.38 18.08
C MET A 153 8.18 2.42 17.60
N VAL A 154 7.77 3.68 17.45
CA VAL A 154 8.62 4.73 16.83
C VAL A 154 9.99 4.89 17.52
N PRO A 155 10.10 4.87 18.87
CA PRO A 155 11.41 4.97 19.52
C PRO A 155 12.39 3.85 19.12
N ALA A 156 11.92 2.60 19.03
CA ALA A 156 12.76 1.45 18.67
C ALA A 156 13.30 1.56 17.22
N LEU A 157 12.57 2.26 16.35
CA LEU A 157 12.90 2.46 14.94
C LEU A 157 13.63 3.78 14.65
N LYS A 158 13.99 4.56 15.67
CA LYS A 158 14.83 5.74 15.46
C LYS A 158 16.21 5.31 14.98
N ARG A 159 16.79 6.08 14.06
CA ARG A 159 18.14 5.89 13.52
C ARG A 159 19.22 5.60 14.57
N GLU A 160 19.19 6.27 15.71
CA GLU A 160 20.14 6.03 16.81
C GLU A 160 20.04 4.63 17.42
N ASN A 161 18.84 4.05 17.45
CA ASN A 161 18.58 2.71 17.95
C ASN A 161 18.79 1.65 16.87
N VAL A 162 18.42 1.94 15.61
CA VAL A 162 18.75 1.10 14.45
C VAL A 162 20.27 0.94 14.32
N LYS A 163 21.04 2.02 14.52
CA LYS A 163 22.51 1.96 14.52
C LYS A 163 23.07 0.97 15.56
N LYS A 164 22.44 0.85 16.73
CA LYS A 164 22.89 -0.12 17.76
C LYS A 164 22.75 -1.57 17.28
N LEU A 165 21.96 -1.83 16.24
CA LEU A 165 21.69 -3.15 15.67
C LEU A 165 22.58 -3.47 14.46
N GLU A 166 23.56 -2.62 14.14
CA GLU A 166 24.49 -2.76 13.02
C GLU A 166 25.13 -4.15 12.93
N GLY A 167 25.60 -4.71 14.05
CA GLY A 167 26.20 -6.05 14.05
C GLY A 167 25.22 -7.15 13.63
N MET A 168 23.95 -7.05 14.04
CA MET A 168 22.90 -8.00 13.63
C MET A 168 22.59 -7.85 12.14
N ILE A 169 22.43 -6.61 11.67
CA ILE A 169 22.17 -6.29 10.26
C ILE A 169 23.30 -6.84 9.37
N ASN A 170 24.55 -6.58 9.75
CA ASN A 170 25.72 -7.05 9.01
C ASN A 170 25.79 -8.57 8.95
N GLY A 171 25.47 -9.29 10.04
CA GLY A 171 25.41 -10.75 10.03
C GLY A 171 24.44 -11.31 8.99
N HIS A 172 23.23 -10.73 8.88
CA HIS A 172 22.26 -11.14 7.85
C HIS A 172 22.71 -10.78 6.43
N ILE A 173 23.41 -9.65 6.26
CA ILE A 173 24.02 -9.26 4.97
C ILE A 173 25.14 -10.24 4.57
N GLU A 174 25.98 -10.67 5.51
CA GLU A 174 27.03 -11.66 5.28
C GLU A 174 26.46 -13.01 4.83
N GLU A 175 25.36 -13.48 5.44
CA GLU A 175 24.64 -14.68 5.01
C GLU A 175 24.14 -14.55 3.56
N TYR A 176 23.55 -13.40 3.22
CA TYR A 176 23.07 -13.10 1.87
C TYR A 176 24.21 -13.10 0.83
N LEU A 177 25.33 -12.43 1.14
CA LEU A 177 26.50 -12.38 0.27
C LEU A 177 27.13 -13.76 0.10
N SER A 178 27.22 -14.55 1.17
CA SER A 178 27.70 -15.94 1.11
C SER A 178 26.85 -16.80 0.20
N ALA A 179 25.51 -16.70 0.30
CA ALA A 179 24.60 -17.43 -0.57
C ALA A 179 24.75 -17.02 -2.06
N LEU A 180 24.90 -15.71 -2.34
CA LEU A 180 25.17 -15.22 -3.70
C LEU A 180 26.51 -15.72 -4.24
N GLN A 181 27.56 -15.70 -3.41
CA GLN A 181 28.90 -16.14 -3.79
C GLN A 181 28.90 -17.64 -4.13
N GLN A 182 28.26 -18.48 -3.30
CA GLN A 182 28.13 -19.91 -3.57
C GLN A 182 27.38 -20.20 -4.87
N ALA A 183 26.30 -19.48 -5.15
CA ALA A 183 25.57 -19.62 -6.41
C ALA A 183 26.42 -19.17 -7.62
N SER A 184 27.16 -18.07 -7.48
CA SER A 184 28.08 -17.55 -8.50
C SER A 184 29.19 -18.56 -8.83
N GLU A 185 29.81 -19.18 -7.82
CA GLU A 185 30.83 -20.22 -7.99
C GLU A 185 30.29 -21.45 -8.73
N ARG A 186 29.02 -21.81 -8.46
CA ARG A 186 28.30 -22.87 -9.17
C ARG A 186 27.76 -22.45 -10.53
N LYS A 187 27.86 -21.16 -10.88
CA LYS A 187 27.27 -20.55 -12.08
C LYS A 187 25.76 -20.78 -12.17
N GLU A 188 25.09 -20.78 -11.03
CA GLU A 188 23.66 -20.98 -10.90
C GLU A 188 22.93 -19.64 -10.93
N ALA A 189 21.83 -19.57 -11.68
CA ALA A 189 20.95 -18.41 -11.64
C ALA A 189 20.13 -18.43 -10.35
N VAL A 190 20.11 -17.31 -9.63
CA VAL A 190 19.29 -17.13 -8.42
C VAL A 190 18.09 -16.23 -8.71
N ASP A 191 16.97 -16.52 -8.06
CA ASP A 191 15.84 -15.60 -8.04
C ASP A 191 16.12 -14.47 -7.04
N MET A 192 16.43 -13.28 -7.55
CA MET A 192 16.71 -12.11 -6.71
C MET A 192 15.51 -11.68 -5.86
N ARG A 193 14.26 -12.03 -6.25
CA ARG A 193 13.09 -11.79 -5.42
C ARG A 193 13.19 -12.62 -4.14
N ASP A 194 13.48 -13.91 -4.27
CA ASP A 194 13.64 -14.81 -3.13
C ASP A 194 14.87 -14.44 -2.30
N MET A 195 16.00 -14.11 -2.93
CA MET A 195 17.20 -13.65 -2.21
C MET A 195 16.91 -12.41 -1.35
N ASN A 196 16.24 -11.40 -1.90
CA ASN A 196 15.90 -10.18 -1.18
C ASN A 196 14.86 -10.43 -0.09
N SER A 197 13.86 -11.28 -0.36
CA SER A 197 12.89 -11.70 0.64
C SER A 197 13.56 -12.45 1.79
N PHE A 198 14.49 -13.36 1.53
CA PHE A 198 15.15 -14.15 2.56
C PHE A 198 16.00 -13.27 3.49
N LEU A 199 16.76 -12.33 2.92
CA LEU A 199 17.54 -11.36 3.69
C LEU A 199 16.64 -10.59 4.66
N ILE A 200 15.59 -9.95 4.15
CA ILE A 200 14.75 -9.10 4.99
C ILE A 200 13.89 -9.92 5.94
N CYS A 201 13.33 -11.05 5.51
CA CYS A 201 12.50 -11.89 6.38
C CYS A 201 13.31 -12.46 7.55
N ASN A 202 14.54 -12.90 7.31
CA ASN A 202 15.44 -13.33 8.38
C ASN A 202 15.72 -12.18 9.34
N LEU A 203 16.09 -11.00 8.82
CA LEU A 203 16.39 -9.82 9.62
C LEU A 203 15.18 -9.36 10.46
N ILE A 204 14.00 -9.22 9.87
CA ILE A 204 12.80 -8.75 10.55
C ILE A 204 12.33 -9.75 11.61
N ALA A 205 12.39 -11.07 11.33
CA ALA A 205 12.10 -12.09 12.33
C ALA A 205 13.09 -12.02 13.51
N ASP A 206 14.37 -11.81 13.23
CA ASP A 206 15.39 -11.73 14.27
C ASP A 206 15.28 -10.44 15.10
N LEU A 207 14.91 -9.32 14.48
CA LEU A 207 14.71 -8.03 15.13
C LEU A 207 13.45 -7.99 16.01
N PHE A 208 12.33 -8.55 15.56
CA PHE A 208 11.02 -8.41 16.22
C PHE A 208 10.53 -9.67 16.93
N LEU A 209 11.05 -10.84 16.59
CA LEU A 209 10.68 -12.12 17.21
C LEU A 209 11.89 -12.78 17.89
N GLY A 210 13.09 -12.20 17.77
CA GLY A 210 14.30 -12.69 18.43
C GLY A 210 14.76 -14.06 17.94
N GLU A 211 14.38 -14.46 16.72
CA GLU A 211 14.81 -15.69 16.08
C GLU A 211 14.75 -15.54 14.55
N SER A 212 15.86 -15.85 13.85
CA SER A 212 15.91 -15.88 12.39
C SER A 212 15.06 -17.01 11.80
N LEU A 213 14.64 -16.86 10.54
CA LEU A 213 13.96 -17.93 9.79
C LEU A 213 14.95 -18.86 9.07
N HIS A 214 16.24 -18.51 9.05
CA HIS A 214 17.32 -19.30 8.44
C HIS A 214 17.08 -19.66 6.96
N LEU A 215 16.43 -18.78 6.20
CA LEU A 215 15.93 -19.07 4.85
C LEU A 215 17.00 -19.40 3.79
N PHE A 216 18.28 -19.10 4.04
CA PHE A 216 19.38 -19.47 3.14
C PHE A 216 19.87 -20.91 3.35
N THR A 217 19.64 -21.49 4.53
CA THR A 217 20.13 -22.83 4.91
C THR A 217 19.00 -23.82 5.11
N ASP A 218 17.84 -23.35 5.55
CA ASP A 218 16.64 -24.14 5.80
C ASP A 218 15.48 -23.74 4.88
N LYS A 219 14.84 -24.74 4.29
CA LYS A 219 13.70 -24.56 3.38
C LYS A 219 12.34 -24.63 4.10
N GLU A 220 12.29 -24.96 5.39
CA GLU A 220 11.05 -25.12 6.16
C GLU A 220 10.12 -23.89 6.01
N PHE A 221 10.66 -22.67 6.13
CA PHE A 221 9.88 -21.44 6.12
C PHE A 221 9.72 -20.78 4.74
N VAL A 222 10.34 -21.32 3.69
CA VAL A 222 10.21 -20.78 2.32
C VAL A 222 8.74 -20.78 1.84
N PRO A 223 7.96 -21.88 1.97
CA PRO A 223 6.55 -21.87 1.61
C PRO A 223 5.71 -20.88 2.42
N TRP A 224 6.10 -20.62 3.67
CA TRP A 224 5.43 -19.65 4.53
C TRP A 224 5.69 -18.21 4.05
N VAL A 225 6.94 -17.86 3.71
CA VAL A 225 7.26 -16.55 3.10
C VAL A 225 6.51 -16.36 1.78
N HIS A 226 6.46 -17.38 0.92
CA HIS A 226 5.70 -17.33 -0.34
C HIS A 226 4.18 -17.26 -0.14
N SER A 227 3.66 -17.54 1.06
CA SER A 227 2.24 -17.40 1.35
C SER A 227 1.77 -15.93 1.40
N PHE A 228 2.70 -14.97 1.53
CA PHE A 228 2.40 -13.54 1.61
C PHE A 228 1.69 -13.06 0.33
N ASP A 229 2.16 -13.52 -0.84
CA ASP A 229 1.55 -13.27 -2.14
C ASP A 229 0.10 -13.80 -2.20
N ARG A 230 -0.15 -14.98 -1.63
CA ARG A 230 -1.48 -15.60 -1.58
C ARG A 230 -2.42 -14.81 -0.66
N PHE A 231 -1.90 -14.39 0.50
CA PHE A 231 -2.63 -13.55 1.45
C PHE A 231 -3.04 -12.21 0.81
N ALA A 232 -2.11 -11.49 0.18
CA ALA A 232 -2.37 -10.21 -0.48
C ALA A 232 -3.44 -10.31 -1.59
N ARG A 233 -3.41 -11.40 -2.39
CA ARG A 233 -4.46 -11.69 -3.39
C ARG A 233 -5.81 -11.94 -2.74
N GLY A 234 -5.85 -12.71 -1.65
CA GLY A 234 -7.06 -12.96 -0.88
C GLY A 234 -7.69 -11.68 -0.34
N VAL A 235 -6.88 -10.81 0.28
CA VAL A 235 -7.30 -9.49 0.77
C VAL A 235 -7.85 -8.63 -0.37
N THR A 236 -7.23 -8.65 -1.55
CA THR A 236 -7.70 -7.91 -2.73
C THR A 236 -9.06 -8.40 -3.22
N ILE A 237 -9.28 -9.72 -3.28
CA ILE A 237 -10.58 -10.30 -3.65
C ILE A 237 -11.64 -9.90 -2.64
N LEU A 238 -11.35 -10.00 -1.34
CA LEU A 238 -12.25 -9.55 -0.28
C LEU A 238 -12.56 -8.07 -0.43
N ALA A 239 -11.57 -7.22 -0.70
CA ALA A 239 -11.76 -5.79 -0.92
C ALA A 239 -12.71 -5.49 -2.08
N VAL A 240 -12.65 -6.26 -3.18
CA VAL A 240 -13.56 -6.15 -4.33
C VAL A 240 -14.99 -6.57 -3.95
N LEU A 241 -15.15 -7.77 -3.38
CA LEU A 241 -16.46 -8.31 -3.01
C LEU A 241 -17.15 -7.47 -1.93
N ASN A 242 -16.37 -6.92 -1.00
CA ASN A 242 -16.85 -6.11 0.10
C ASN A 242 -17.37 -4.72 -0.32
N ARG A 243 -17.16 -4.32 -1.59
CA ARG A 243 -17.83 -3.13 -2.15
C ARG A 243 -19.33 -3.33 -2.39
N PHE A 244 -19.82 -4.57 -2.33
CA PHE A 244 -21.25 -4.88 -2.37
C PHE A 244 -21.78 -5.07 -0.94
N PRO A 245 -22.55 -4.11 -0.38
CA PRO A 245 -22.95 -4.14 1.03
C PRO A 245 -23.73 -5.40 1.43
N PHE A 246 -24.51 -5.96 0.50
CA PHE A 246 -25.29 -7.18 0.71
C PHE A 246 -24.42 -8.43 0.87
N LEU A 247 -23.17 -8.42 0.38
CA LEU A 247 -22.24 -9.53 0.56
C LEU A 247 -21.49 -9.47 1.90
N HIS A 248 -21.40 -8.31 2.56
CA HIS A 248 -20.53 -8.12 3.72
C HIS A 248 -20.76 -9.15 4.84
N LYS A 249 -22.01 -9.39 5.24
CA LYS A 249 -22.35 -10.38 6.28
C LYS A 249 -21.99 -11.80 5.88
N PHE A 250 -22.21 -12.14 4.61
CA PHE A 250 -21.81 -13.44 4.06
C PHE A 250 -20.29 -13.59 4.02
N LEU A 251 -19.55 -12.55 3.64
CA LEU A 251 -18.09 -12.55 3.65
C LEU A 251 -17.53 -12.72 5.06
N LEU A 252 -18.08 -12.02 6.06
CA LEU A 252 -17.71 -12.21 7.46
C LEU A 252 -17.89 -13.67 7.89
N PHE A 253 -19.04 -14.27 7.57
CA PHE A 253 -19.30 -15.68 7.83
C PHE A 253 -18.29 -16.59 7.11
N ALA A 254 -18.07 -16.38 5.81
CA ALA A 254 -17.17 -17.20 4.99
C ALA A 254 -15.72 -17.12 5.48
N VAL A 255 -15.22 -15.92 5.79
CA VAL A 255 -13.87 -15.72 6.33
C VAL A 255 -13.73 -16.39 7.69
N HIS A 256 -14.71 -16.24 8.58
CA HIS A 256 -14.67 -16.89 9.89
C HIS A 256 -14.74 -18.42 9.79
N ARG A 257 -15.58 -18.94 8.91
CA ARG A 257 -15.87 -20.38 8.82
C ARG A 257 -14.88 -21.17 7.97
N TRP A 258 -14.32 -20.55 6.93
CA TRP A 258 -13.46 -21.21 5.94
C TRP A 258 -12.06 -20.58 5.83
N GLY A 259 -11.89 -19.32 6.25
CA GLY A 259 -10.59 -18.64 6.23
C GLY A 259 -9.72 -18.86 7.46
N SER A 260 -10.26 -19.47 8.53
CA SER A 260 -9.52 -19.65 9.79
C SER A 260 -8.26 -20.50 9.62
N GLY A 261 -8.31 -21.58 8.84
CA GLY A 261 -7.15 -22.47 8.65
C GLY A 261 -5.94 -21.79 8.02
N GLU A 262 -6.15 -21.02 6.93
CA GLU A 262 -5.06 -20.28 6.27
C GLU A 262 -4.55 -19.10 7.13
N ARG A 263 -5.46 -18.44 7.85
CA ARG A 263 -5.06 -17.41 8.81
C ARG A 263 -4.21 -18.02 9.92
N ASP A 264 -4.63 -19.13 10.50
CA ASP A 264 -3.96 -19.74 11.63
C ASP A 264 -2.61 -20.33 11.23
N SER A 265 -2.48 -20.90 10.02
CA SER A 265 -1.20 -21.36 9.47
C SER A 265 -0.21 -20.21 9.22
N PHE A 266 -0.72 -19.02 8.86
CA PHE A 266 0.09 -17.82 8.72
C PHE A 266 0.53 -17.27 10.09
N MET A 267 -0.39 -17.17 11.05
CA MET A 267 -0.18 -16.50 12.34
C MET A 267 0.58 -17.35 13.35
N ALA A 268 0.34 -18.67 13.40
CA ALA A 268 0.87 -19.54 14.44
C ALA A 268 2.42 -19.55 14.51
N PRO A 269 3.18 -19.59 13.40
CA PRO A 269 4.64 -19.52 13.45
C PRO A 269 5.18 -18.20 14.01
N ILE A 270 4.48 -17.09 13.82
CA ILE A 270 4.84 -15.77 14.34
C ILE A 270 4.62 -15.75 15.85
N PHE A 271 3.41 -16.15 16.27
CA PHE A 271 3.04 -16.19 17.67
C PHE A 271 3.92 -17.13 18.49
N ALA A 272 4.23 -18.32 17.96
CA ALA A 272 5.11 -19.26 18.64
C ALA A 272 6.50 -18.68 18.91
N ARG A 273 7.09 -17.96 17.94
CA ARG A 273 8.39 -17.28 18.11
C ARG A 273 8.30 -16.12 19.10
N PHE A 274 7.27 -15.30 18.97
CA PHE A 274 7.01 -14.21 19.90
C PHE A 274 6.91 -14.72 21.35
N ASP A 275 6.12 -15.77 21.57
CA ASP A 275 5.90 -16.36 22.89
C ASP A 275 7.20 -16.95 23.45
N ARG A 276 7.99 -17.66 22.62
CA ARG A 276 9.32 -18.16 23.02
C ARG A 276 10.24 -17.02 23.43
N ARG A 277 10.29 -15.94 22.64
CA ARG A 277 11.19 -14.81 22.86
C ARG A 277 10.85 -14.02 24.11
N VAL A 278 9.56 -13.82 24.39
CA VAL A 278 9.09 -13.14 25.60
C VAL A 278 9.28 -13.99 26.86
N ALA A 279 9.28 -15.31 26.72
CA ALA A 279 9.57 -16.23 27.82
C ALA A 279 11.07 -16.29 28.21
N LEU A 280 11.98 -15.77 27.38
CA LEU A 280 13.40 -15.71 27.71
C LEU A 280 13.66 -14.71 28.84
N THR A 281 14.45 -15.13 29.84
CA THR A 281 14.81 -14.29 30.99
C THR A 281 16.02 -13.39 30.72
N SER A 282 16.82 -13.70 29.71
CA SER A 282 17.96 -12.90 29.28
C SER A 282 17.50 -11.77 28.35
N ALA A 283 17.90 -10.54 28.63
CA ALA A 283 17.75 -9.44 27.68
C ALA A 283 18.54 -9.73 26.40
N ARG A 284 17.89 -9.56 25.24
CA ARG A 284 18.53 -9.62 23.92
C ARG A 284 18.60 -8.20 23.36
N HIS A 285 19.68 -7.89 22.66
CA HIS A 285 19.82 -6.60 21.99
C HIS A 285 19.09 -6.64 20.63
N ASP A 286 17.76 -6.50 20.66
CA ASP A 286 16.86 -6.53 19.51
C ASP A 286 15.78 -5.44 19.60
N MET A 287 15.02 -5.22 18.53
CA MET A 287 13.98 -4.18 18.51
C MET A 287 12.82 -4.51 19.44
N LEU A 288 12.49 -5.79 19.61
CA LEU A 288 11.45 -6.20 20.55
C LEU A 288 11.81 -5.78 21.98
N GLN A 289 13.06 -5.98 22.40
CA GLN A 289 13.54 -5.54 23.72
C GLN A 289 13.42 -4.04 23.88
N MET A 290 13.78 -3.25 22.86
CA MET A 290 13.60 -1.79 22.90
C MET A 290 12.14 -1.37 23.07
N VAL A 291 11.20 -2.10 22.45
CA VAL A 291 9.76 -1.86 22.62
C VAL A 291 9.28 -2.27 24.01
N LEU A 292 9.78 -3.39 24.56
CA LEU A 292 9.45 -3.88 25.90
C LEU A 292 9.99 -2.96 27.00
N ASP A 293 11.23 -2.51 26.86
CA ASP A 293 11.91 -1.61 27.81
C ASP A 293 11.27 -0.22 27.82
N GLY A 294 10.80 0.24 26.65
CA GLY A 294 10.26 1.58 26.47
C GLY A 294 11.34 2.66 26.42
N ASP A 295 10.92 3.92 26.57
CA ASP A 295 11.83 5.06 26.54
C ASP A 295 12.59 5.20 27.87
N SER A 296 13.86 4.82 27.86
CA SER A 296 14.76 4.85 29.02
C SER A 296 15.27 6.26 29.38
N GLU A 297 14.99 7.29 28.57
CA GLU A 297 15.40 8.69 28.81
C GLU A 297 14.49 9.46 29.80
N GLY A 298 14.11 8.82 30.91
CA GLY A 298 13.72 9.55 32.13
C GLY A 298 12.33 10.21 32.16
N THR A 299 11.41 9.90 31.25
CA THR A 299 10.00 10.36 31.36
C THR A 299 9.10 9.48 32.24
N GLY A 300 9.63 8.37 32.77
CA GLY A 300 8.88 7.44 33.63
C GLY A 300 7.75 6.67 32.91
N ARG A 301 7.80 6.55 31.58
CA ARG A 301 6.77 5.85 30.79
C ARG A 301 7.25 4.46 30.40
N GLN A 302 6.92 3.46 31.23
CA GLN A 302 7.04 2.03 30.88
C GLN A 302 6.39 1.73 29.52
N GLY A 303 6.90 0.69 28.84
CA GLY A 303 6.41 0.14 27.58
C GLY A 303 4.89 0.26 27.42
N THR A 304 4.48 1.21 26.58
CA THR A 304 3.08 1.71 26.57
C THR A 304 2.06 0.73 25.96
N MET A 305 2.51 -0.41 25.42
CA MET A 305 1.66 -1.39 24.76
C MET A 305 1.50 -2.65 25.62
N PRO A 306 0.26 -3.07 25.96
CA PRO A 306 0.01 -4.36 26.57
C PRO A 306 0.63 -5.50 25.75
N LEU A 307 1.20 -6.50 26.43
CA LEU A 307 1.91 -7.60 25.77
C LEU A 307 1.02 -8.38 24.80
N ASP A 308 -0.24 -8.61 25.17
CA ASP A 308 -1.22 -9.24 24.28
C ASP A 308 -1.47 -8.42 23.01
N LEU A 309 -1.52 -7.10 23.13
CA LEU A 309 -1.67 -6.20 21.98
C LEU A 309 -0.42 -6.22 21.09
N LEU A 310 0.77 -6.26 21.70
CA LEU A 310 2.03 -6.37 20.96
C LEU A 310 2.15 -7.71 20.23
N ARG A 311 1.72 -8.80 20.88
CA ARG A 311 1.63 -10.14 20.29
C ARG A 311 0.69 -10.14 19.09
N GLU A 312 -0.52 -9.59 19.23
CA GLU A 312 -1.49 -9.46 18.14
C GLU A 312 -1.02 -8.54 17.00
N PHE A 313 -0.12 -7.60 17.30
CA PHE A 313 0.46 -6.68 16.32
C PHE A 313 1.65 -7.28 15.54
N ALA A 314 2.37 -8.26 16.11
CA ALA A 314 3.56 -8.87 15.50
C ALA A 314 3.36 -9.36 14.05
N PRO A 315 2.22 -9.96 13.66
CA PRO A 315 1.98 -10.33 12.27
C PRO A 315 1.99 -9.16 11.28
N PHE A 316 1.53 -7.98 11.70
CA PHE A 316 1.57 -6.78 10.87
C PHE A 316 2.98 -6.24 10.69
N LEU A 317 3.83 -6.35 11.72
CA LEU A 317 5.25 -6.02 11.64
C LEU A 317 5.97 -6.94 10.66
N MET A 318 5.72 -8.25 10.77
CA MET A 318 6.27 -9.24 9.84
C MET A 318 5.82 -8.96 8.41
N LEU A 319 4.51 -8.83 8.17
CA LEU A 319 3.97 -8.57 6.82
C LEU A 319 4.53 -7.28 6.22
N GLY A 320 4.50 -6.18 7.00
CA GLY A 320 4.97 -4.87 6.54
C GLY A 320 6.46 -4.87 6.18
N GLY A 321 7.32 -5.45 7.02
CA GLY A 321 8.76 -5.49 6.77
C GLY A 321 9.15 -6.45 5.64
N CYS A 322 8.57 -7.65 5.65
CA CYS A 322 8.97 -8.75 4.77
C CYS A 322 8.41 -8.67 3.34
N GLU A 323 7.44 -7.80 3.06
CA GLU A 323 6.96 -7.58 1.68
C GLU A 323 7.53 -6.29 1.08
N ALA A 324 7.51 -5.19 1.85
CA ALA A 324 7.78 -3.86 1.30
C ALA A 324 9.26 -3.67 0.92
N MET A 325 10.19 -3.99 1.83
CA MET A 325 11.62 -3.82 1.59
C MET A 325 12.15 -4.75 0.48
N PRO A 326 11.80 -6.06 0.45
CA PRO A 326 12.17 -6.94 -0.65
C PRO A 326 11.66 -6.46 -2.01
N THR A 327 10.46 -5.88 -2.06
CA THR A 327 9.90 -5.31 -3.29
C THR A 327 10.76 -4.16 -3.80
N VAL A 328 11.15 -3.22 -2.93
CA VAL A 328 12.03 -2.10 -3.30
C VAL A 328 13.40 -2.60 -3.78
N LEU A 329 14.03 -3.51 -3.03
CA LEU A 329 15.33 -4.08 -3.39
C LEU A 329 15.28 -4.84 -4.72
N THR A 330 14.19 -5.57 -4.97
CA THR A 330 13.98 -6.28 -6.23
C THR A 330 13.83 -5.30 -7.39
N GLY A 331 13.07 -4.21 -7.20
CA GLY A 331 12.95 -3.13 -8.18
C GLY A 331 14.31 -2.49 -8.47
N PHE A 332 15.07 -2.17 -7.43
CA PHE A 332 16.42 -1.60 -7.55
C PHE A 332 17.36 -2.51 -8.34
N VAL A 333 17.48 -3.77 -7.96
CA VAL A 333 18.32 -4.75 -8.67
C VAL A 333 17.88 -4.89 -10.12
N TYR A 334 16.57 -5.05 -10.38
CA TYR A 334 16.04 -5.19 -11.73
C TYR A 334 16.36 -3.98 -12.62
N PHE A 335 16.07 -2.76 -12.15
CA PHE A 335 16.25 -1.56 -12.96
C PHE A 335 17.70 -1.15 -13.13
N VAL A 336 18.57 -1.38 -12.14
CA VAL A 336 20.00 -1.06 -12.24
C VAL A 336 20.72 -2.07 -13.12
N PHE A 337 20.41 -3.37 -13.01
CA PHE A 337 21.22 -4.42 -13.64
C PHE A 337 20.69 -4.93 -14.99
N ARG A 338 19.54 -4.44 -15.47
CA ARG A 338 19.07 -4.72 -16.83
C ARG A 338 20.01 -4.13 -17.89
N LYS A 339 19.98 -4.73 -19.08
CA LYS A 339 20.88 -4.40 -20.19
C LYS A 339 20.81 -2.93 -20.60
N GLU A 340 19.60 -2.36 -20.57
CA GLU A 340 19.32 -0.98 -20.98
C GLU A 340 19.90 0.06 -20.00
N SER A 341 20.27 -0.35 -18.79
CA SER A 341 20.76 0.51 -17.72
C SER A 341 22.28 0.44 -17.54
N ALA A 342 23.04 0.01 -18.56
CA ALA A 342 24.49 -0.19 -18.47
C ALA A 342 25.25 1.06 -17.98
N ASP A 343 24.88 2.25 -18.45
CA ASP A 343 25.49 3.51 -18.03
C ASP A 343 25.14 3.87 -16.58
N ILE A 344 23.89 3.63 -16.18
CA ILE A 344 23.43 3.84 -14.79
C ILE A 344 24.21 2.92 -13.85
N LYS A 345 24.29 1.62 -14.19
CA LYS A 345 25.06 0.63 -13.43
C LYS A 345 26.52 1.05 -13.29
N LYS A 346 27.14 1.52 -14.38
CA LYS A 346 28.53 1.97 -14.37
C LYS A 346 28.74 3.14 -13.41
N LYS A 347 27.94 4.20 -13.53
CA LYS A 347 28.03 5.39 -12.66
C LYS A 347 27.82 5.03 -11.18
N LEU A 348 26.82 4.20 -10.90
CA LEU A 348 26.53 3.73 -9.54
C LEU A 348 27.70 2.95 -8.95
N LEU A 349 28.26 2.00 -9.70
CA LEU A 349 29.39 1.21 -9.23
C LEU A 349 30.66 2.05 -9.05
N GLU A 350 30.88 3.04 -9.91
CA GLU A 350 32.00 4.00 -9.77
C GLU A 350 31.86 4.84 -8.50
N GLU A 351 30.67 5.37 -8.21
CA GLU A 351 30.40 6.14 -6.98
C GLU A 351 30.61 5.26 -5.73
N VAL A 352 29.97 4.09 -5.67
CA VAL A 352 30.04 3.22 -4.49
C VAL A 352 31.46 2.69 -4.27
N ARG A 353 32.15 2.22 -5.32
CA ARG A 353 33.53 1.70 -5.19
C ARG A 353 34.56 2.80 -4.91
N GLY A 354 34.26 4.05 -5.28
CA GLY A 354 35.10 5.20 -4.97
C GLY A 354 34.94 5.71 -3.54
N ALA A 355 33.78 5.46 -2.91
CA ALA A 355 33.46 5.99 -1.58
C ALA A 355 33.97 5.14 -0.42
N PHE A 356 34.18 3.83 -0.63
CA PHE A 356 34.57 2.88 0.41
C PHE A 356 35.88 2.18 0.04
N SER A 357 36.80 2.08 1.00
CA SER A 357 38.10 1.43 0.78
C SER A 357 38.08 -0.09 0.97
N SER A 358 37.11 -0.61 1.72
CA SER A 358 36.93 -2.04 2.01
C SER A 358 35.51 -2.33 2.49
N ASP A 359 35.10 -3.60 2.53
CA ASP A 359 33.77 -4.00 3.02
C ASP A 359 33.53 -3.58 4.47
N SER A 360 34.57 -3.67 5.32
CA SER A 360 34.54 -3.22 6.72
C SER A 360 34.38 -1.70 6.88
N ASP A 361 34.59 -0.94 5.80
CA ASP A 361 34.42 0.52 5.78
C ASP A 361 32.95 0.93 5.56
N ILE A 362 32.10 -0.02 5.18
CA ILE A 362 30.66 0.18 4.99
C ILE A 362 29.98 0.09 6.35
N THR A 363 30.07 1.17 7.13
CA THR A 363 29.43 1.26 8.44
C THR A 363 28.12 2.05 8.38
N MET A 364 27.25 1.81 9.36
CA MET A 364 26.02 2.57 9.51
C MET A 364 26.31 4.06 9.57
N ASP A 365 27.37 4.51 10.24
CA ASP A 365 27.74 5.94 10.31
C ASP A 365 28.03 6.55 8.94
N LYS A 366 28.77 5.85 8.08
CA LYS A 366 29.08 6.30 6.73
C LYS A 366 27.86 6.25 5.81
N ILE A 367 27.09 5.16 5.85
CA ILE A 367 25.84 5.04 5.09
C ILE A 367 24.82 6.11 5.51
N SER A 368 24.84 6.51 6.77
CA SER A 368 23.91 7.49 7.31
C SER A 368 24.02 8.87 6.63
N GLN A 369 25.15 9.14 5.96
CA GLN A 369 25.40 10.37 5.18
C GLN A 369 25.26 10.15 3.67
N SER A 370 24.80 8.96 3.23
CA SER A 370 24.68 8.57 1.82
C SER A 370 23.87 9.56 0.97
N GLN A 371 22.84 10.21 1.50
CA GLN A 371 22.10 11.24 0.77
C GLN A 371 22.98 12.43 0.32
N LYS A 372 24.05 12.71 1.06
CA LYS A 372 25.03 13.74 0.74
C LYS A 372 26.23 13.17 -0.03
N ASP A 373 26.73 12.03 0.41
CA ASP A 373 28.03 11.49 -0.01
C ASP A 373 27.91 10.48 -1.17
N LEU A 374 26.74 9.88 -1.36
CA LEU A 374 26.38 8.93 -2.42
C LEU A 374 25.09 9.38 -3.16
N PRO A 375 25.08 10.60 -3.72
CA PRO A 375 23.88 11.18 -4.33
C PRO A 375 23.33 10.36 -5.50
N TYR A 376 24.17 9.63 -6.24
CA TYR A 376 23.69 8.81 -7.35
C TYR A 376 23.07 7.49 -6.87
N LEU A 377 23.59 6.86 -5.82
CA LEU A 377 22.93 5.75 -5.13
C LEU A 377 21.54 6.15 -4.63
N GLU A 378 21.43 7.28 -3.94
CA GLU A 378 20.14 7.80 -3.46
C GLU A 378 19.19 8.06 -4.64
N ALA A 379 19.69 8.66 -5.73
CA ALA A 379 18.91 8.87 -6.95
C ALA A 379 18.39 7.56 -7.56
N CYS A 380 19.20 6.50 -7.56
CA CYS A 380 18.79 5.17 -8.01
C CYS A 380 17.73 4.56 -7.09
N LEU A 381 17.87 4.70 -5.77
CA LEU A 381 16.89 4.20 -4.79
C LEU A 381 15.54 4.93 -4.96
N GLN A 382 15.55 6.26 -5.02
CA GLN A 382 14.33 7.06 -5.24
C GLN A 382 13.64 6.70 -6.56
N GLU A 383 14.40 6.54 -7.64
CA GLU A 383 13.82 6.16 -8.93
C GLU A 383 13.28 4.73 -8.94
N SER A 384 13.91 3.82 -8.19
CA SER A 384 13.44 2.44 -8.03
C SER A 384 12.11 2.40 -7.29
N ILE A 385 11.99 3.18 -6.21
CA ILE A 385 10.74 3.33 -5.46
C ILE A 385 9.64 3.97 -6.31
N ARG A 386 9.98 4.96 -7.15
CA ARG A 386 9.03 5.59 -8.08
C ARG A 386 8.52 4.57 -9.11
N CYS A 387 9.41 3.78 -9.69
CA CYS A 387 9.08 2.83 -10.75
C CYS A 387 8.42 1.55 -10.24
N TYR A 388 8.77 1.09 -9.04
CA TYR A 388 8.28 -0.15 -8.46
C TYR A 388 7.97 0.05 -6.97
N SER A 389 6.86 0.74 -6.71
CA SER A 389 6.46 1.09 -5.36
C SER A 389 5.93 -0.13 -4.59
N PRO A 390 6.40 -0.40 -3.36
CA PRO A 390 5.91 -1.52 -2.56
C PRO A 390 4.46 -1.34 -2.13
N ALA A 391 4.05 -0.09 -1.86
CA ALA A 391 2.68 0.26 -1.56
C ALA A 391 1.98 0.81 -2.82
N ALA A 392 2.00 0.05 -3.92
CA ALA A 392 1.53 0.52 -5.22
C ALA A 392 0.10 1.08 -5.21
N THR A 393 -0.76 0.51 -4.35
CA THR A 393 -2.12 0.96 -4.10
C THR A 393 -2.16 2.00 -2.98
N GLY A 394 -3.15 2.88 -3.05
CA GLY A 394 -3.44 3.83 -1.97
C GLY A 394 -4.36 3.23 -0.93
N THR A 395 -4.41 3.86 0.24
CA THR A 395 -5.49 3.59 1.19
C THR A 395 -6.65 4.54 0.93
N ASP A 396 -7.87 4.01 0.91
CA ASP A 396 -9.06 4.83 0.75
C ASP A 396 -9.31 5.68 2.00
N ARG A 397 -9.93 6.83 1.77
CA ARG A 397 -10.42 7.73 2.81
C ARG A 397 -11.84 8.16 2.47
N VAL A 398 -12.66 8.35 3.49
CA VAL A 398 -14.02 8.87 3.35
C VAL A 398 -14.00 10.35 3.75
N VAL A 399 -14.47 11.21 2.85
CA VAL A 399 -14.59 12.65 3.13
C VAL A 399 -15.62 12.86 4.24
N PRO A 400 -15.30 13.69 5.27
CA PRO A 400 -16.25 14.05 6.33
C PRO A 400 -17.58 14.55 5.77
N SER A 401 -18.68 14.39 6.52
CA SER A 401 -20.03 14.75 6.05
C SER A 401 -20.17 16.22 5.62
N SER A 402 -19.38 17.12 6.20
CA SER A 402 -19.29 18.54 5.83
C SER A 402 -18.62 18.81 4.48
N GLY A 403 -17.98 17.81 3.87
CA GLY A 403 -17.11 17.97 2.71
C GLY A 403 -15.70 18.47 3.08
N ALA A 404 -14.82 18.54 2.08
CA ALA A 404 -13.44 19.00 2.27
C ALA A 404 -12.88 19.68 1.03
N GLN A 405 -11.94 20.60 1.21
CA GLN A 405 -11.08 21.08 0.13
C GLN A 405 -9.93 20.09 -0.05
N ILE A 406 -9.77 19.56 -1.25
CA ILE A 406 -8.72 18.62 -1.62
C ILE A 406 -8.10 19.07 -2.93
N ALA A 407 -6.80 19.37 -2.93
CA ALA A 407 -6.05 19.87 -4.08
C ALA A 407 -6.75 21.06 -4.77
N GLY A 408 -7.27 22.00 -3.96
CA GLY A 408 -7.97 23.20 -4.42
C GLY A 408 -9.40 22.96 -4.95
N ARG A 409 -9.99 21.78 -4.74
CA ARG A 409 -11.36 21.47 -5.14
C ARG A 409 -12.21 21.04 -3.95
N PHE A 410 -13.42 21.58 -3.86
CA PHE A 410 -14.39 21.13 -2.87
C PHE A 410 -14.97 19.77 -3.25
N VAL A 411 -14.70 18.77 -2.41
CA VAL A 411 -15.22 17.40 -2.50
C VAL A 411 -16.37 17.23 -1.51
N PRO A 412 -17.57 16.81 -1.97
CA PRO A 412 -18.72 16.54 -1.11
C PRO A 412 -18.44 15.46 -0.08
N GLY A 413 -19.13 15.54 1.06
CA GLY A 413 -19.02 14.55 2.12
C GLY A 413 -19.47 13.14 1.71
N ASN A 414 -18.97 12.14 2.42
CA ASN A 414 -19.16 10.71 2.15
C ASN A 414 -18.59 10.21 0.81
N THR A 415 -17.84 11.06 0.09
CA THR A 415 -17.09 10.64 -1.10
C THR A 415 -15.88 9.80 -0.67
N VAL A 416 -15.62 8.71 -1.38
CA VAL A 416 -14.37 7.94 -1.22
C VAL A 416 -13.27 8.61 -2.04
N VAL A 417 -12.14 8.94 -1.42
CA VAL A 417 -10.98 9.53 -2.08
C VAL A 417 -9.74 8.67 -1.89
N MET A 418 -8.89 8.61 -2.92
CA MET A 418 -7.70 7.78 -2.91
C MET A 418 -6.52 8.48 -3.59
N MET A 419 -5.34 8.33 -3.00
CA MET A 419 -4.04 8.62 -3.61
C MET A 419 -3.31 7.30 -3.81
N LEU A 420 -3.19 6.83 -5.05
CA LEU A 420 -2.47 5.59 -5.34
C LEU A 420 -1.02 5.93 -5.66
N HIS A 421 -0.07 5.31 -4.94
CA HIS A 421 1.35 5.60 -5.07
C HIS A 421 1.80 5.39 -6.51
N GLN A 422 1.67 4.17 -7.04
CA GLN A 422 2.18 3.85 -8.37
C GLN A 422 1.52 4.68 -9.47
N VAL A 423 0.23 5.00 -9.34
CA VAL A 423 -0.46 5.87 -10.31
C VAL A 423 0.12 7.28 -10.26
N THR A 424 0.22 7.87 -9.06
CA THR A 424 0.78 9.21 -8.83
C THR A 424 2.22 9.32 -9.35
N TYR A 425 2.99 8.22 -9.25
CA TYR A 425 4.40 8.17 -9.63
C TYR A 425 4.62 7.95 -11.13
N SER A 426 3.57 7.54 -11.86
CA SER A 426 3.66 7.09 -13.27
C SER A 426 2.85 7.94 -14.25
N VAL A 427 2.18 8.99 -13.80
CA VAL A 427 1.38 9.88 -14.66
C VAL A 427 2.23 10.99 -15.26
N ARG A 428 1.94 11.32 -16.52
CA ARG A 428 2.73 12.29 -17.30
C ARG A 428 2.58 13.72 -16.80
N GLN A 429 1.54 14.00 -16.03
CA GLN A 429 1.37 15.30 -15.38
C GLN A 429 2.35 15.53 -14.24
N ASN A 430 2.87 14.45 -13.63
CA ASN A 430 3.83 14.54 -12.53
C ASN A 430 5.26 14.26 -12.99
N PHE A 431 5.44 13.38 -13.98
CA PHE A 431 6.76 12.97 -14.44
C PHE A 431 6.87 12.98 -15.97
N SER A 432 7.87 13.71 -16.46
CA SER A 432 8.44 13.51 -17.78
C SER A 432 8.96 12.08 -17.93
N ARG A 433 8.74 11.48 -19.11
CA ARG A 433 9.14 10.10 -19.40
C ARG A 433 8.78 9.13 -18.26
N ALA A 434 7.56 9.24 -17.73
CA ALA A 434 7.15 8.55 -16.50
C ALA A 434 7.33 7.02 -16.51
N ALA A 435 7.37 6.40 -17.70
CA ALA A 435 7.57 4.96 -17.86
C ALA A 435 9.06 4.53 -17.95
N GLU A 436 9.98 5.50 -18.07
CA GLU A 436 11.42 5.25 -18.12
C GLU A 436 12.05 5.33 -16.73
N TYR A 437 13.12 4.57 -16.53
CA TYR A 437 13.92 4.61 -15.31
C TYR A 437 15.06 5.61 -15.51
N VAL A 438 14.95 6.78 -14.88
CA VAL A 438 15.87 7.92 -15.04
C VAL A 438 16.32 8.41 -13.66
N PRO A 439 17.33 7.79 -13.04
CA PRO A 439 17.85 8.22 -11.74
C PRO A 439 18.24 9.70 -11.71
N GLU A 440 18.81 10.20 -12.81
CA GLU A 440 19.28 11.58 -12.93
C GLU A 440 18.18 12.62 -12.66
N ARG A 441 16.88 12.27 -12.74
CA ARG A 441 15.77 13.18 -12.37
C ARG A 441 15.84 13.64 -10.91
N TRP A 442 16.47 12.84 -10.04
CA TRP A 442 16.59 13.13 -8.61
C TRP A 442 17.80 14.00 -8.26
N LEU A 443 18.77 14.11 -9.15
CA LEU A 443 19.97 14.92 -8.94
C LEU A 443 19.65 16.41 -8.97
N PRO A 444 20.47 17.26 -8.32
CA PRO A 444 20.46 18.71 -8.57
C PRO A 444 20.72 19.05 -10.04
N GLU A 445 20.24 20.21 -10.50
CA GLU A 445 20.39 20.64 -11.90
C GLU A 445 21.87 20.76 -12.30
N GLU A 446 22.67 21.37 -11.43
CA GLU A 446 24.12 21.49 -11.56
C GLU A 446 24.86 20.15 -11.56
N LYS A 447 24.20 19.06 -11.13
CA LYS A 447 24.74 17.69 -11.12
C LYS A 447 24.17 16.81 -12.23
N GLY A 448 23.55 17.41 -13.26
CA GLY A 448 23.16 16.70 -14.48
C GLY A 448 21.72 16.21 -14.51
N ARG A 449 20.78 16.88 -13.81
CA ARG A 449 19.35 16.63 -14.02
C ARG A 449 18.98 16.92 -15.49
N PRO A 450 18.28 16.00 -16.19
CA PRO A 450 17.83 16.26 -17.57
C PRO A 450 16.86 17.44 -17.64
N GLN A 451 16.98 18.25 -18.68
CA GLN A 451 16.16 19.46 -18.86
C GLN A 451 14.65 19.16 -18.87
N ASP A 452 14.26 18.02 -19.45
CA ASP A 452 12.87 17.60 -19.52
C ASP A 452 12.31 17.14 -18.16
N CYS A 453 13.17 16.83 -17.19
CA CYS A 453 12.80 16.41 -15.84
C CYS A 453 12.79 17.55 -14.81
N ILE A 454 13.08 18.80 -15.19
CA ILE A 454 13.15 19.93 -14.25
C ILE A 454 11.79 20.20 -13.60
N ASP A 455 10.72 20.11 -14.39
CA ASP A 455 9.34 20.34 -13.94
C ASP A 455 8.68 19.08 -13.34
N ASP A 456 9.43 18.00 -13.12
CA ASP A 456 8.90 16.82 -12.46
C ASP A 456 8.45 17.15 -11.03
N VAL A 457 7.22 16.74 -10.71
CA VAL A 457 6.59 16.92 -9.40
C VAL A 457 7.12 15.86 -8.44
N ARG A 458 8.42 15.93 -8.12
CA ARG A 458 9.12 14.99 -7.23
C ARG A 458 8.47 14.87 -5.85
N GLY A 459 7.85 15.95 -5.35
CA GLY A 459 7.09 15.97 -4.09
C GLY A 459 5.86 15.07 -4.08
N SER A 460 5.42 14.59 -5.25
CA SER A 460 4.35 13.60 -5.38
C SER A 460 4.78 12.18 -4.96
N VAL A 461 6.09 11.88 -4.93
CA VAL A 461 6.64 10.58 -4.47
C VAL A 461 6.70 10.56 -2.95
N ARG A 462 5.74 9.87 -2.34
CA ARG A 462 5.58 9.72 -0.88
C ARG A 462 5.45 8.25 -0.52
N PRO A 463 6.52 7.45 -0.67
CA PRO A 463 6.47 5.99 -0.51
C PRO A 463 6.03 5.55 0.88
N PHE A 464 6.32 6.36 1.89
CA PHE A 464 5.94 6.12 3.28
C PHE A 464 4.66 6.85 3.69
N SER A 465 3.91 7.41 2.73
CA SER A 465 2.74 8.28 2.97
C SER A 465 3.11 9.51 3.83
N VAL A 466 2.10 10.23 4.33
CA VAL A 466 2.26 11.40 5.20
C VAL A 466 1.25 11.38 6.34
N GLY A 467 1.50 12.18 7.38
CA GLY A 467 0.57 12.39 8.49
C GLY A 467 0.61 11.30 9.57
N PRO A 468 -0.39 11.27 10.48
CA PRO A 468 -0.37 10.42 11.67
C PRO A 468 -0.32 8.91 11.38
N GLN A 469 -0.75 8.49 10.20
CA GLN A 469 -0.73 7.10 9.73
C GLN A 469 0.36 6.84 8.67
N SER A 470 1.39 7.70 8.57
CA SER A 470 2.57 7.42 7.74
C SER A 470 3.28 6.15 8.22
N CYS A 471 4.07 5.52 7.37
CA CYS A 471 4.92 4.41 7.78
C CYS A 471 5.84 4.86 8.93
N PHE A 472 5.96 4.03 9.96
CA PHE A 472 6.88 4.27 11.07
C PHE A 472 8.20 3.48 10.93
N GLY A 473 8.28 2.53 9.99
CA GLY A 473 9.50 1.80 9.62
C GLY A 473 10.14 2.36 8.35
N GLN A 474 10.33 3.68 8.31
CA GLN A 474 10.99 4.37 7.19
C GLN A 474 12.52 4.40 7.36
N GLU A 475 12.98 4.68 8.58
CA GLU A 475 14.39 4.56 8.98
C GLU A 475 14.76 3.09 9.13
#